data_AF-A0A2N9MKD8-F1
#
_entry.id   AF-A0A2N9MKD8-F1
#
_cell.length_a   1.000
_cell.length_b   1.000
_cell.length_c   1.000
_cell.angle_alpha   90.00
_cell.angle_beta   90.00
_cell.angle_gamma   90.00
#
_symmetry.space_group_name_H-M   'P 1'
#
loop_
_entity.id
_entity.type
_entity.pdbx_description
1 polymer ?
#
loop_
_entity_poly.entity_id
_entity_poly.type
_entity_poly.pdbx_seq_one_letter_code
_entity_poly.pdbx_strand_id
1 'polypeptide(L)'
;MKAFDPNLGFEILFERTDGDYRQLRQLVFIEQTSRKTGHIPIGEKMTPEELRAAYKRLELTPPLDMYVICGQEEMQWVQELVSATSPGTGFGPGSQGTKIYGSGTPVSFSLAERYFRAVAKIGFHYFLSQFPQYSGHEQKFADIRRYITTGDKDVNRANEFVGERKVPLVGEALGGARPHGWVGHILCADVTNGEYRAHVQTFICEDFQPRIYTILLGRSPHDLANSSAGHAFVYFRGGYHGKFAGEAHPLTPARFEFPPQPLTPVVRSDPSAEPDR
;
A
#
# COMPACT_ATOMS: atom_id res chain seq x y z
N MET A 1 11.33 8.29 1.62
CA MET A 1 10.16 7.68 0.94
C MET A 1 9.64 8.67 -0.09
N LYS A 2 9.01 8.26 -1.20
CA LYS A 2 8.29 9.18 -2.12
C LYS A 2 6.78 8.99 -1.97
N ALA A 3 6.01 10.06 -2.07
CA ALA A 3 4.55 10.00 -2.16
C ALA A 3 4.00 11.20 -2.95
N PHE A 4 2.86 11.02 -3.61
CA PHE A 4 2.18 12.09 -4.34
C PHE A 4 1.56 13.12 -3.38
N ASP A 5 1.80 14.40 -3.65
CA ASP A 5 1.19 15.51 -2.93
C ASP A 5 0.03 16.09 -3.76
N PRO A 6 -1.23 15.93 -3.35
CA PRO A 6 -2.39 16.37 -4.13
C PRO A 6 -2.52 17.90 -4.20
N ASN A 7 -1.90 18.65 -3.28
CA ASN A 7 -1.94 20.12 -3.34
C ASN A 7 -0.93 20.66 -4.36
N LEU A 8 0.21 19.97 -4.49
CA LEU A 8 1.28 20.35 -5.41
C LEU A 8 1.11 19.70 -6.79
N GLY A 9 0.40 18.58 -6.88
CA GLY A 9 0.15 17.86 -8.14
C GLY A 9 1.33 17.04 -8.63
N PHE A 10 2.29 16.71 -7.76
CA PHE A 10 3.47 15.90 -8.10
C PHE A 10 4.00 15.11 -6.89
N GLU A 11 4.89 14.15 -7.15
CA GLU A 11 5.56 13.37 -6.10
C GLU A 11 6.52 14.23 -5.27
N ILE A 12 6.62 13.94 -3.97
CA ILE A 12 7.59 14.54 -3.06
C ILE A 12 8.22 13.50 -2.14
N LEU A 13 9.41 13.79 -1.64
CA LEU A 13 10.11 12.98 -0.64
C LEU A 13 9.59 13.27 0.77
N PHE A 14 9.42 12.20 1.55
CA PHE A 14 9.10 12.20 2.97
C PHE A 14 10.20 11.51 3.77
N GLU A 15 10.41 11.99 4.98
CA GLU A 15 11.19 11.33 6.02
C GLU A 15 10.30 10.94 7.20
N ARG A 16 10.74 9.92 7.93
CA ARG A 16 10.07 9.43 9.13
C ARG A 16 10.90 9.83 10.34
N THR A 17 10.31 10.59 11.26
CA THR A 17 10.94 11.02 12.50
C THR A 17 9.97 10.74 13.63
N ASP A 18 10.40 9.98 14.64
CA ASP A 18 9.61 9.65 15.85
C ASP A 18 8.21 9.07 15.61
N GLY A 19 8.03 8.36 14.49
CA GLY A 19 6.75 7.75 14.12
C GLY A 19 5.90 8.59 13.18
N ASP A 20 6.21 9.88 13.06
CA ASP A 20 5.55 10.81 12.16
C ASP A 20 6.24 10.89 10.80
N TYR A 21 5.47 11.23 9.78
CA TYR A 21 5.97 11.49 8.43
C TYR A 21 5.96 12.99 8.17
N ARG A 22 7.13 13.53 7.86
CA ARG A 22 7.28 14.94 7.45
C ARG A 22 7.83 15.03 6.05
N GLN A 23 7.41 16.06 5.32
CA GLN A 23 8.01 16.37 4.01
C GLN A 23 9.50 16.63 4.21
N LEU A 24 10.33 16.00 3.39
CA LEU A 24 11.75 16.21 3.41
C LEU A 24 12.06 17.50 2.65
N ARG A 25 12.97 18.31 3.18
CA ARG A 25 13.49 19.49 2.48
C ARG A 25 14.12 19.07 1.15
N GLN A 26 13.61 19.56 0.03
CA GLN A 26 14.04 19.08 -1.29
C GLN A 26 13.81 20.08 -2.41
N LEU A 27 14.50 19.86 -3.53
CA LEU A 27 14.14 20.40 -4.83
C LEU A 27 13.43 19.32 -5.65
N VAL A 28 12.36 19.72 -6.34
CA VAL A 28 11.65 18.87 -7.31
C VAL A 28 11.77 19.51 -8.68
N PHE A 29 12.18 18.73 -9.67
CA PHE A 29 12.27 19.12 -11.07
C PHE A 29 11.28 18.31 -11.88
N ILE A 30 10.55 18.94 -12.78
CA ILE A 30 9.55 18.29 -13.63
C ILE A 30 9.82 18.66 -15.09
N GLU A 31 10.07 17.67 -15.94
CA GLU A 31 10.16 17.90 -17.39
C GLU A 31 8.79 18.35 -17.91
N GLN A 32 8.75 19.49 -18.63
CA GLN A 32 7.48 20.00 -19.13
C GLN A 32 6.83 19.06 -20.17
N THR A 33 7.66 18.38 -20.97
CA THR A 33 7.19 17.49 -22.05
C THR A 33 6.78 16.10 -21.54
N SER A 34 7.67 15.42 -20.81
CA SER A 34 7.45 14.02 -20.40
C SER A 34 6.76 13.89 -19.04
N ARG A 35 6.69 14.99 -18.27
CA ARG A 35 6.27 15.01 -16.86
C ARG A 35 7.13 14.14 -15.93
N LYS A 36 8.31 13.68 -16.39
CA LYS A 36 9.27 12.96 -15.55
C LYS A 36 9.73 13.86 -14.39
N THR A 37 9.72 13.29 -13.19
CA THR A 37 10.08 13.98 -11.95
C THR A 37 11.47 13.56 -11.44
N GLY A 38 12.29 14.54 -11.08
CA GLY A 38 13.54 14.33 -10.36
C GLY A 38 13.50 15.05 -9.01
N HIS A 39 14.13 14.45 -8.00
CA HIS A 39 14.10 14.96 -6.64
C HIS A 39 15.51 15.01 -6.08
N ILE A 40 15.85 16.11 -5.43
CA ILE A 40 17.10 16.27 -4.70
C ILE A 40 16.77 16.58 -3.26
N PRO A 41 16.93 15.63 -2.33
CA PRO A 41 16.88 15.94 -0.90
C PRO A 41 18.03 16.89 -0.54
N ILE A 42 17.73 17.95 0.20
CA ILE A 42 18.70 18.96 0.64
C ILE A 42 19.05 18.70 2.11
N GLY A 43 20.29 18.28 2.37
CA GLY A 43 20.84 18.12 3.72
C GLY A 43 21.38 19.44 4.30
N GLU A 44 21.48 19.56 5.63
CA GLU A 44 21.85 20.82 6.30
C GLU A 44 23.24 21.35 5.93
N LYS A 45 24.11 20.45 5.48
CA LYS A 45 25.50 20.73 5.09
C LYS A 45 25.72 20.65 3.58
N MET A 46 24.65 20.58 2.79
CA MET A 46 24.76 20.45 1.34
C MET A 46 25.45 21.68 0.75
N THR A 47 26.48 21.42 -0.06
CA THR A 47 27.23 22.44 -0.80
C THR A 47 26.66 22.65 -2.21
N PRO A 48 26.91 23.82 -2.85
CA PRO A 48 26.52 24.04 -4.24
C PRO A 48 27.08 22.99 -5.22
N GLU A 49 28.30 22.52 -4.99
CA GLU A 49 28.96 21.51 -5.82
C GLU A 49 28.23 20.16 -5.73
N GLU A 50 27.85 19.74 -4.52
CA GLU A 50 27.07 18.52 -4.29
C GLU A 50 25.68 18.63 -4.90
N LEU A 51 25.04 19.81 -4.79
CA LEU A 51 23.76 20.07 -5.41
C LEU A 51 23.85 19.98 -6.94
N ARG A 52 24.90 20.54 -7.54
CA ARG A 52 25.17 20.46 -8.99
C ARG A 52 25.39 19.02 -9.44
N ALA A 53 26.14 18.23 -8.66
CA ALA A 53 26.38 16.82 -8.94
C ALA A 53 25.09 15.98 -8.80
N ALA A 54 24.26 16.28 -7.81
CA ALA A 54 22.95 15.65 -7.65
C ALA A 54 22.03 15.95 -8.83
N TYR A 55 21.99 17.20 -9.31
CA TYR A 55 21.20 17.59 -10.48
C TYR A 55 21.62 16.83 -11.75
N LYS A 56 22.93 16.76 -12.03
CA LYS A 56 23.45 16.04 -13.21
C LYS A 56 23.05 14.55 -13.23
N ARG A 57 22.92 13.92 -12.06
CA ARG A 57 22.51 12.51 -11.93
C ARG A 57 21.02 12.26 -12.20
N LEU A 58 20.18 13.30 -12.23
CA LEU A 58 18.76 13.13 -12.50
C LEU A 58 18.47 12.83 -13.98
N GLU A 59 19.43 13.11 -14.88
CA GLU A 59 19.31 12.88 -16.34
C GLU A 59 17.96 13.38 -16.87
N LEU A 60 17.66 14.65 -16.55
CA LEU A 60 16.44 15.32 -16.98
C LEU A 60 16.69 16.19 -18.20
N THR A 61 15.67 16.29 -19.05
CA THR A 61 15.69 17.03 -20.30
C THR A 61 14.94 18.36 -20.14
N PRO A 62 15.61 19.52 -20.31
CA PRO A 62 14.94 20.82 -20.30
C PRO A 62 13.89 20.96 -21.42
N PRO A 63 12.87 21.83 -21.26
CA PRO A 63 12.65 22.75 -20.14
C PRO A 63 12.06 22.07 -18.89
N LEU A 64 12.45 22.56 -17.71
CA LEU A 64 12.06 22.00 -16.42
C LEU A 64 11.29 23.04 -15.58
N ASP A 65 10.21 22.61 -14.94
CA ASP A 65 9.64 23.32 -13.80
C ASP A 65 10.41 22.92 -12.54
N MET A 66 10.74 23.89 -11.66
CA MET A 66 11.44 23.62 -10.41
C MET A 66 10.62 24.11 -9.21
N TYR A 67 10.52 23.26 -8.19
CA TYR A 67 9.84 23.52 -6.93
C TYR A 67 10.79 23.34 -5.76
N VAL A 68 10.69 24.24 -4.78
CA VAL A 68 11.45 24.18 -3.53
C VAL A 68 10.50 23.83 -2.41
N ILE A 69 10.77 22.73 -1.71
CA ILE A 69 10.01 22.32 -0.53
C ILE A 69 10.94 22.46 0.68
N CYS A 70 10.67 23.41 1.56
CA CYS A 70 11.45 23.64 2.78
C CYS A 70 10.63 24.41 3.82
N GLY A 71 11.10 24.40 5.07
CA GLY A 71 10.55 25.23 6.13
C GLY A 71 10.70 26.72 5.82
N GLN A 72 9.80 27.57 6.34
CA GLN A 72 9.87 29.01 6.14
C GLN A 72 11.20 29.61 6.64
N GLU A 73 11.70 29.11 7.76
CA GLU A 73 12.98 29.52 8.36
C GLU A 73 14.19 29.12 7.50
N GLU A 74 14.04 28.09 6.67
CA GLU A 74 15.11 27.54 5.83
C GLU A 74 15.14 28.14 4.42
N MET A 75 14.04 28.78 4.01
CA MET A 75 13.80 29.22 2.64
C MET A 75 14.92 30.13 2.12
N GLN A 76 15.36 31.10 2.93
CA GLN A 76 16.42 32.02 2.54
C GLN A 76 17.72 31.26 2.21
N TRP A 77 18.14 30.38 3.11
CA TRP A 77 19.36 29.59 2.94
C TRP A 77 19.26 28.63 1.73
N VAL A 78 18.12 27.96 1.54
CA VAL A 78 17.92 27.08 0.37
C VAL A 78 17.99 27.88 -0.93
N GLN A 79 17.39 29.08 -0.97
CA GLN A 79 17.44 29.94 -2.15
C GLN A 79 18.87 30.41 -2.45
N GLU A 80 19.66 30.74 -1.43
CA GLU A 80 21.08 31.08 -1.57
C GLU A 80 21.89 29.90 -2.13
N LEU A 81 21.68 28.70 -1.60
CA LEU A 81 22.31 27.46 -2.07
C LEU A 81 21.98 27.18 -3.55
N VAL A 82 20.72 27.30 -3.93
CA VAL A 82 20.26 27.09 -5.31
C VAL A 82 20.84 28.17 -6.25
N SER A 83 20.83 29.43 -5.83
CA SER A 83 21.35 30.56 -6.63
C SER A 83 22.85 30.44 -6.88
N ALA A 84 23.62 29.97 -5.89
CA ALA A 84 25.05 29.69 -6.04
C ALA A 84 25.34 28.54 -7.02
N THR A 85 24.36 27.67 -7.27
CA THR A 85 24.53 26.48 -8.10
C THR A 85 24.33 26.78 -9.60
N SER A 86 23.52 27.78 -9.96
CA SER A 86 23.30 28.19 -11.35
C SER A 86 22.96 29.69 -11.46
N PRO A 87 23.95 30.55 -11.77
CA PRO A 87 23.71 31.98 -12.00
C PRO A 87 22.88 32.18 -13.28
N GLY A 88 21.65 32.66 -13.16
CA GLY A 88 20.83 33.09 -14.31
C GLY A 88 19.61 32.24 -14.68
N THR A 89 19.29 31.19 -13.92
CA THR A 89 18.03 30.44 -14.13
C THR A 89 16.88 31.17 -13.45
N GLY A 90 15.93 31.71 -14.25
CA GLY A 90 14.74 32.37 -13.73
C GLY A 90 13.80 31.38 -13.03
N PHE A 91 13.40 31.70 -11.80
CA PHE A 91 12.53 30.87 -10.97
C PHE A 91 11.05 31.13 -11.29
N GLY A 92 10.27 30.08 -11.53
CA GLY A 92 8.80 30.15 -11.56
C GLY A 92 8.23 30.46 -10.17
N PRO A 93 6.95 30.87 -10.06
CA PRO A 93 6.34 31.27 -8.79
C PRO A 93 6.41 30.13 -7.75
N GLY A 94 7.23 30.32 -6.73
CA GLY A 94 7.40 29.37 -5.64
C GLY A 94 6.10 29.23 -4.84
N SER A 95 5.56 28.02 -4.79
CA SER A 95 4.43 27.71 -3.91
C SER A 95 4.92 27.55 -2.47
N GLN A 96 4.35 28.36 -1.58
CA GLN A 96 4.59 28.30 -0.13
C GLN A 96 4.09 26.97 0.47
N GLY A 97 4.85 26.45 1.44
CA GLY A 97 4.29 25.73 2.57
C GLY A 97 4.91 24.35 2.83
N THR A 98 5.78 24.25 3.83
CA THR A 98 5.74 23.11 4.75
C THR A 98 4.34 23.04 5.34
N LYS A 99 3.51 22.13 4.82
CA LYS A 99 2.32 21.69 5.53
C LYS A 99 2.71 20.45 6.34
N ILE A 100 2.60 20.56 7.66
CA ILE A 100 2.41 19.37 8.49
C ILE A 100 1.08 18.79 8.06
N TYR A 101 1.12 17.66 7.37
CA TYR A 101 -0.09 16.95 7.00
C TYR A 101 -0.66 16.28 8.24
N GLY A 102 -1.59 17.00 8.89
CA GLY A 102 -2.55 16.35 9.78
C GLY A 102 -3.22 15.19 9.04
N SER A 103 -3.48 14.12 9.78
CA SER A 103 -4.17 12.90 9.37
C SER A 103 -5.15 13.13 8.22
N GLY A 104 -4.79 12.69 7.00
CA GLY A 104 -5.70 12.79 5.85
C GLY A 104 -5.08 12.98 4.47
N THR A 105 -3.75 13.11 4.33
CA THR A 105 -3.16 13.16 2.98
C THR A 105 -3.21 11.78 2.34
N PRO A 106 -3.86 11.63 1.17
CA PRO A 106 -3.90 10.36 0.46
C PRO A 106 -2.50 10.02 -0.03
N VAL A 107 -1.76 9.22 0.73
CA VAL A 107 -0.51 8.63 0.27
C VAL A 107 -0.85 7.54 -0.74
N SER A 108 -0.56 7.77 -2.01
CA SER A 108 -0.67 6.75 -3.04
C SER A 108 0.57 5.84 -3.00
N PHE A 109 0.41 4.62 -2.53
CA PHE A 109 1.44 3.59 -2.66
C PHE A 109 1.17 2.79 -3.92
N SER A 110 2.16 2.64 -4.80
CA SER A 110 2.08 1.64 -5.86
C SER A 110 2.24 0.26 -5.23
N LEU A 111 1.13 -0.51 -5.20
CA LEU A 111 1.14 -1.88 -4.70
C LEU A 111 1.81 -2.76 -5.75
N ALA A 112 3.06 -3.15 -5.50
CA ALA A 112 3.77 -4.09 -6.35
C ALA A 112 3.18 -5.51 -6.23
N GLU A 113 3.47 -6.38 -7.21
CA GLU A 113 3.12 -7.80 -7.17
C GLU A 113 3.48 -8.46 -5.83
N ARG A 114 4.62 -8.10 -5.24
CA ARG A 114 5.11 -8.59 -3.95
C ARG A 114 4.11 -8.36 -2.81
N TYR A 115 3.34 -7.28 -2.85
CA TYR A 115 2.31 -6.99 -1.85
C TYR A 115 1.19 -8.03 -1.92
N PHE A 116 0.62 -8.25 -3.11
CA PHE A 116 -0.44 -9.24 -3.30
C PHE A 116 0.03 -10.67 -3.04
N ARG A 117 1.30 -10.97 -3.35
CA ARG A 117 1.93 -12.23 -2.97
C ARG A 117 2.01 -12.43 -1.46
N ALA A 118 2.31 -11.38 -0.70
CA ALA A 118 2.32 -11.44 0.76
C ALA A 118 0.89 -11.65 1.33
N VAL A 119 -0.10 -10.96 0.78
CA VAL A 119 -1.52 -11.15 1.14
C VAL A 119 -1.97 -12.59 0.86
N ALA A 120 -1.64 -13.12 -0.33
CA ALA A 120 -1.90 -14.52 -0.68
C ALA A 120 -1.24 -15.50 0.29
N LYS A 121 0.02 -15.26 0.67
CA LYS A 121 0.74 -16.10 1.63
C LYS A 121 0.08 -16.11 3.01
N ILE A 122 -0.33 -14.95 3.52
CA ILE A 122 -1.04 -14.83 4.81
C ILE A 122 -2.35 -15.63 4.74
N GLY A 123 -3.16 -15.41 3.70
CA GLY A 123 -4.43 -16.11 3.52
C GLY A 123 -4.25 -17.63 3.44
N PHE A 124 -3.26 -18.10 2.68
CA PHE A 124 -3.00 -19.53 2.51
C PHE A 124 -2.53 -20.20 3.81
N HIS A 125 -1.61 -19.57 4.56
CA HIS A 125 -1.17 -20.12 5.85
C HIS A 125 -2.30 -20.13 6.87
N TYR A 126 -3.12 -19.07 6.91
CA TYR A 126 -4.28 -19.03 7.78
C TYR A 126 -5.25 -20.17 7.43
N PHE A 127 -5.60 -20.37 6.16
CA PHE A 127 -6.46 -21.48 5.73
C PHE A 127 -5.95 -22.84 6.25
N LEU A 128 -4.67 -23.15 6.04
CA LEU A 128 -4.09 -24.44 6.49
C LEU A 128 -4.10 -24.59 8.01
N SER A 129 -3.98 -23.50 8.77
CA SER A 129 -4.07 -23.54 10.24
C SER A 129 -5.49 -23.85 10.75
N GLN A 130 -6.52 -23.51 9.97
CA GLN A 130 -7.92 -23.69 10.37
C GLN A 130 -8.55 -24.97 9.81
N PHE A 131 -8.00 -25.49 8.72
CA PHE A 131 -8.50 -26.71 8.07
C PHE A 131 -7.39 -27.77 8.05
N PRO A 132 -7.12 -28.44 9.19
CA PRO A 132 -5.99 -29.36 9.35
C PRO A 132 -6.10 -30.62 8.48
N GLN A 133 -7.26 -30.88 7.88
CA GLN A 133 -7.43 -31.94 6.87
C GLN A 133 -6.68 -31.65 5.56
N TYR A 134 -6.22 -30.41 5.34
CA TYR A 134 -5.42 -30.04 4.18
C TYR A 134 -3.96 -29.82 4.58
N SER A 135 -3.07 -30.43 3.82
CA SER A 135 -1.62 -30.27 3.96
C SER A 135 -1.09 -29.03 3.25
N GLY A 136 -1.84 -28.54 2.26
CA GLY A 136 -1.40 -27.49 1.36
C GLY A 136 -0.62 -28.01 0.15
N HIS A 137 -0.27 -29.30 0.06
CA HIS A 137 0.44 -29.91 -1.08
C HIS A 137 -0.49 -30.40 -2.19
N GLU A 138 -1.80 -30.40 -1.96
CA GLU A 138 -2.80 -30.88 -2.89
C GLU A 138 -2.70 -30.16 -4.24
N GLN A 139 -3.00 -30.88 -5.33
CA GLN A 139 -2.88 -30.34 -6.68
C GLN A 139 -3.74 -29.09 -6.90
N LYS A 140 -4.90 -29.01 -6.23
CA LYS A 140 -5.80 -27.85 -6.26
C LYS A 140 -5.15 -26.54 -5.76
N PHE A 141 -4.10 -26.62 -4.95
CA PHE A 141 -3.35 -25.46 -4.46
C PHE A 141 -2.02 -25.23 -5.21
N ALA A 142 -1.71 -26.01 -6.26
CA ALA A 142 -0.42 -25.93 -6.94
C ALA A 142 -0.13 -24.54 -7.54
N ASP A 143 -1.15 -23.91 -8.12
CA ASP A 143 -0.98 -22.62 -8.79
C ASP A 143 -0.77 -21.48 -7.78
N ILE A 144 -1.59 -21.40 -6.72
CA ILE A 144 -1.39 -20.41 -5.66
C ILE A 144 -0.04 -20.61 -4.95
N ARG A 145 0.42 -21.86 -4.76
CA ARG A 145 1.75 -22.15 -4.20
C ARG A 145 2.87 -21.62 -5.09
N ARG A 146 2.76 -21.83 -6.41
CA ARG A 146 3.74 -21.32 -7.38
C ARG A 146 3.76 -19.79 -7.34
N TYR A 147 2.59 -19.16 -7.37
CA TYR A 147 2.45 -17.71 -7.25
C TYR A 147 3.11 -17.18 -5.97
N ILE A 148 2.82 -17.79 -4.81
CA ILE A 148 3.40 -17.39 -3.51
C ILE A 148 4.93 -17.56 -3.47
N THR A 149 5.46 -18.64 -4.04
CA THR A 149 6.88 -18.99 -3.94
C THR A 149 7.75 -18.22 -4.93
N THR A 150 7.32 -18.16 -6.18
CA THR A 150 8.14 -17.66 -7.30
C THR A 150 7.75 -16.24 -7.71
N GLY A 151 6.54 -15.80 -7.40
CA GLY A 151 5.97 -14.56 -7.92
C GLY A 151 5.70 -14.64 -9.43
N ASP A 152 5.34 -13.50 -9.99
CA ASP A 152 5.19 -13.33 -11.44
C ASP A 152 5.76 -11.97 -11.87
N LYS A 153 6.25 -11.90 -13.12
CA LYS A 153 6.65 -10.63 -13.73
C LYS A 153 5.43 -9.81 -14.15
N ASP A 154 4.33 -10.49 -14.51
CA ASP A 154 3.06 -9.85 -14.80
C ASP A 154 2.28 -9.61 -13.50
N VAL A 155 2.18 -8.33 -13.12
CA VAL A 155 1.43 -7.93 -11.94
C VAL A 155 -0.07 -8.29 -12.05
N ASN A 156 -0.61 -8.38 -13.27
CA ASN A 156 -2.02 -8.75 -13.49
C ASN A 156 -2.32 -10.19 -13.06
N ARG A 157 -1.30 -11.06 -12.97
CA ARG A 157 -1.43 -12.42 -12.43
C ARG A 157 -2.01 -12.42 -11.01
N ALA A 158 -1.80 -11.34 -10.26
CA ALA A 158 -2.41 -11.18 -8.93
C ALA A 158 -3.94 -11.25 -8.97
N ASN A 159 -4.61 -10.78 -10.03
CA ASN A 159 -6.07 -10.77 -10.14
C ASN A 159 -6.71 -12.16 -10.24
N GLU A 160 -5.93 -13.19 -10.61
CA GLU A 160 -6.41 -14.57 -10.63
C GLU A 160 -6.55 -15.16 -9.21
N PHE A 161 -5.77 -14.63 -8.27
CA PHE A 161 -5.70 -15.14 -6.91
C PHE A 161 -6.29 -14.19 -5.89
N VAL A 162 -6.14 -12.88 -6.07
CA VAL A 162 -6.48 -11.86 -5.08
C VAL A 162 -7.48 -10.88 -5.68
N GLY A 163 -8.60 -10.72 -4.99
CA GLY A 163 -9.66 -9.76 -5.32
C GLY A 163 -9.95 -8.82 -4.17
N GLU A 164 -10.36 -7.59 -4.47
CA GLU A 164 -10.88 -6.67 -3.48
C GLU A 164 -12.30 -7.10 -3.06
N ARG A 165 -12.55 -7.19 -1.75
CA ARG A 165 -13.86 -7.48 -1.18
C ARG A 165 -14.47 -6.18 -0.67
N LYS A 166 -15.71 -5.91 -1.07
CA LYS A 166 -16.47 -4.71 -0.63
C LYS A 166 -17.30 -4.95 0.63
N VAL A 167 -17.58 -6.21 0.95
CA VAL A 167 -18.38 -6.59 2.12
C VAL A 167 -17.47 -6.87 3.32
N PRO A 168 -17.78 -6.35 4.53
CA PRO A 168 -17.08 -6.69 5.77
C PRO A 168 -16.97 -8.19 6.04
N LEU A 169 -15.99 -8.60 6.85
CA LEU A 169 -15.76 -10.02 7.21
C LEU A 169 -16.58 -10.50 8.41
N VAL A 170 -17.02 -9.56 9.25
CA VAL A 170 -17.79 -9.81 10.48
C VAL A 170 -19.14 -9.12 10.40
N GLY A 171 -20.17 -9.78 10.95
CA GLY A 171 -21.54 -9.29 10.88
C GLY A 171 -21.73 -7.98 11.65
N GLU A 172 -21.01 -7.81 12.75
CA GLU A 172 -21.00 -6.61 13.58
C GLU A 172 -20.50 -5.38 12.81
N ALA A 173 -19.68 -5.56 11.78
CA ALA A 173 -19.18 -4.48 10.92
C ALA A 173 -20.12 -4.19 9.73
N LEU A 174 -21.25 -4.90 9.56
CA LEU A 174 -22.20 -4.71 8.45
C LEU A 174 -22.87 -3.33 8.39
N GLY A 175 -22.69 -2.49 9.42
CA GLY A 175 -23.13 -1.08 9.44
C GLY A 175 -21.97 -0.07 9.50
N GLY A 176 -20.73 -0.49 9.23
CA GLY A 176 -19.55 0.36 9.40
C GLY A 176 -19.09 0.54 10.85
N ALA A 177 -19.69 -0.19 11.79
CA ALA A 177 -19.26 -0.19 13.19
C ALA A 177 -17.83 -0.71 13.31
N ARG A 178 -17.01 0.00 14.10
CA ARG A 178 -15.62 -0.34 14.39
C ARG A 178 -15.48 -0.45 15.91
N PRO A 179 -14.86 -1.51 16.44
CA PRO A 179 -14.65 -1.60 17.87
C PRO A 179 -13.73 -0.47 18.34
N HIS A 180 -14.22 0.35 19.27
CA HIS A 180 -13.49 1.49 19.81
C HIS A 180 -12.14 1.03 20.38
N GLY A 181 -11.06 1.65 19.91
CA GLY A 181 -9.73 1.39 20.41
C GLY A 181 -9.01 0.11 19.98
N TRP A 182 -9.57 -0.65 19.04
CA TRP A 182 -8.88 -1.82 18.47
C TRP A 182 -7.80 -1.38 17.48
N VAL A 183 -6.68 -2.10 17.49
CA VAL A 183 -5.73 -2.16 16.38
C VAL A 183 -5.46 -3.63 16.15
N GLY A 184 -5.67 -4.12 14.93
CA GLY A 184 -5.55 -5.55 14.69
C GLY A 184 -5.70 -6.00 13.25
N HIS A 185 -5.96 -7.28 13.08
CA HIS A 185 -6.22 -7.94 11.80
C HIS A 185 -7.43 -8.84 11.92
N ILE A 186 -8.19 -8.99 10.83
CA ILE A 186 -9.24 -9.99 10.73
C ILE A 186 -8.87 -10.93 9.60
N LEU A 187 -8.80 -12.22 9.93
CA LEU A 187 -8.56 -13.29 8.97
C LEU A 187 -9.76 -14.24 9.00
N CYS A 188 -10.29 -14.57 7.83
CA CYS A 188 -11.31 -15.60 7.67
C CYS A 188 -10.91 -16.58 6.56
N ALA A 189 -11.49 -17.76 6.57
CA ALA A 189 -11.32 -18.74 5.53
C ALA A 189 -12.56 -19.61 5.40
N ASP A 190 -12.89 -20.00 4.17
CA ASP A 190 -14.04 -20.84 3.88
C ASP A 190 -13.78 -21.84 2.75
N VAL A 191 -14.51 -22.93 2.83
CA VAL A 191 -14.74 -23.85 1.72
C VAL A 191 -16.21 -23.73 1.37
N THR A 192 -16.52 -23.27 0.17
CA THR A 192 -17.90 -23.09 -0.28
C THR A 192 -18.05 -23.55 -1.72
N ASN A 193 -18.91 -24.54 -1.97
CA ASN A 193 -19.19 -25.08 -3.32
C ASN A 193 -17.91 -25.43 -4.10
N GLY A 194 -16.94 -26.09 -3.45
CA GLY A 194 -15.69 -26.49 -4.10
C GLY A 194 -14.66 -25.38 -4.27
N GLU A 195 -14.95 -24.15 -3.88
CA GLU A 195 -13.96 -23.07 -3.86
C GLU A 195 -13.35 -22.92 -2.47
N TYR A 196 -12.03 -22.78 -2.44
CA TYR A 196 -11.24 -22.60 -1.23
C TYR A 196 -10.80 -21.16 -1.15
N ARG A 197 -11.21 -20.46 -0.11
CA ARG A 197 -10.92 -19.03 0.03
C ARG A 197 -10.34 -18.69 1.38
N ALA A 198 -9.53 -17.64 1.36
CA ALA A 198 -9.15 -16.91 2.54
C ALA A 198 -9.55 -15.43 2.36
N HIS A 199 -9.74 -14.76 3.47
CA HIS A 199 -10.02 -13.34 3.52
C HIS A 199 -9.10 -12.66 4.51
N VAL A 200 -8.52 -11.55 4.09
CA VAL A 200 -7.48 -10.84 4.84
C VAL A 200 -7.86 -9.37 4.93
N GLN A 201 -7.96 -8.87 6.15
CA GLN A 201 -8.09 -7.45 6.46
C GLN A 201 -7.05 -7.08 7.51
N THR A 202 -6.00 -6.36 7.11
CA THR A 202 -4.86 -6.04 7.99
C THR A 202 -4.87 -4.61 8.46
N PHE A 203 -4.49 -4.36 9.70
CA PHE A 203 -4.40 -3.02 10.32
C PHE A 203 -5.74 -2.31 10.42
N ILE A 204 -6.79 -3.04 10.82
CA ILE A 204 -8.06 -2.42 11.20
C ILE A 204 -7.85 -1.62 12.48
N CYS A 205 -8.30 -0.37 12.49
CA CYS A 205 -8.44 0.41 13.70
C CYS A 205 -9.69 1.30 13.67
N GLU A 206 -9.93 2.02 14.76
CA GLU A 206 -11.07 2.93 14.90
C GLU A 206 -11.11 3.97 13.76
N ASP A 207 -9.98 4.59 13.46
CA ASP A 207 -9.92 5.69 12.49
C ASP A 207 -9.72 5.21 11.05
N PHE A 208 -9.24 3.99 10.84
CA PHE A 208 -8.86 3.49 9.53
C PHE A 208 -9.46 2.11 9.22
N GLN A 209 -10.18 2.05 8.09
CA GLN A 209 -10.66 0.80 7.53
C GLN A 209 -9.82 0.41 6.30
N PRO A 210 -8.92 -0.58 6.45
CA PRO A 210 -8.12 -1.07 5.35
C PRO A 210 -8.99 -1.83 4.34
N ARG A 211 -8.48 -1.94 3.10
CA ARG A 211 -9.07 -2.80 2.08
C ARG A 211 -9.14 -4.23 2.58
N ILE A 212 -10.19 -4.92 2.19
CA ILE A 212 -10.39 -6.33 2.46
C ILE A 212 -10.04 -7.09 1.18
N TYR A 213 -9.23 -8.14 1.31
CA TYR A 213 -8.86 -8.99 0.18
C TYR A 213 -9.50 -10.36 0.34
N THR A 214 -10.02 -10.89 -0.76
CA THR A 214 -10.36 -12.30 -0.92
C THR A 214 -9.28 -12.97 -1.74
N ILE A 215 -8.83 -14.14 -1.27
CA ILE A 215 -7.83 -14.94 -1.92
C ILE A 215 -8.48 -16.25 -2.38
N LEU A 216 -8.49 -16.53 -3.67
CA LEU A 216 -8.85 -17.82 -4.23
C LEU A 216 -7.63 -18.74 -4.14
N LEU A 217 -7.70 -19.75 -3.27
CA LEU A 217 -6.61 -20.69 -3.01
C LEU A 217 -6.64 -21.86 -3.99
N GLY A 218 -7.84 -22.29 -4.39
CA GLY A 218 -8.00 -23.42 -5.28
C GLY A 218 -9.47 -23.74 -5.55
N ARG A 219 -9.69 -24.72 -6.42
CA ARG A 219 -11.01 -25.23 -6.78
C ARG A 219 -11.01 -26.75 -6.80
N SER A 220 -12.11 -27.36 -6.40
CA SER A 220 -12.35 -28.79 -6.48
C SER A 220 -13.84 -29.06 -6.69
N PRO A 221 -14.24 -29.72 -7.78
CA PRO A 221 -15.65 -30.05 -8.01
C PRO A 221 -16.19 -31.13 -7.05
N HIS A 222 -15.31 -31.77 -6.27
CA HIS A 222 -15.68 -32.88 -5.39
C HIS A 222 -15.91 -32.47 -3.93
N ASP A 223 -15.46 -31.26 -3.54
CA ASP A 223 -15.50 -30.81 -2.15
C ASP A 223 -16.64 -29.81 -1.93
N LEU A 224 -17.86 -30.34 -1.82
CA LEU A 224 -19.08 -29.53 -1.70
C LEU A 224 -19.47 -29.21 -0.25
N ALA A 225 -18.75 -29.75 0.73
CA ALA A 225 -19.02 -29.49 2.14
C ALA A 225 -18.65 -28.05 2.50
N ASN A 226 -19.62 -27.29 3.01
CA ASN A 226 -19.39 -25.92 3.42
C ASN A 226 -18.76 -25.86 4.81
N SER A 227 -17.69 -25.10 4.96
CA SER A 227 -17.02 -24.90 6.24
C SER A 227 -16.36 -23.53 6.29
N SER A 228 -16.25 -22.94 7.48
CA SER A 228 -15.72 -21.58 7.64
C SER A 228 -15.07 -21.39 9.01
N ALA A 229 -14.00 -20.61 9.06
CA ALA A 229 -13.34 -20.17 10.28
C ALA A 229 -12.96 -18.69 10.19
N GLY A 230 -12.93 -18.00 11.34
CA GLY A 230 -12.64 -16.57 11.40
C GLY A 230 -12.02 -16.20 12.73
N HIS A 231 -11.05 -15.28 12.70
CA HIS A 231 -10.35 -14.82 13.90
C HIS A 231 -10.02 -13.33 13.80
N ALA A 232 -10.19 -12.61 14.90
CA ALA A 232 -9.65 -11.27 15.11
C ALA A 232 -8.35 -11.38 15.90
N PHE A 233 -7.28 -10.79 15.38
CA PHE A 233 -5.98 -10.69 16.03
C PHE A 233 -5.81 -9.26 16.52
N VAL A 234 -5.96 -9.03 17.83
CA VAL A 234 -6.02 -7.69 18.43
C VAL A 234 -4.76 -7.42 19.22
N TYR A 235 -4.11 -6.29 18.97
CA TYR A 235 -2.92 -5.87 19.70
C TYR A 235 -3.26 -5.30 21.07
N PHE A 236 -2.41 -5.57 22.06
CA PHE A 236 -2.53 -4.93 23.37
C PHE A 236 -2.07 -3.48 23.29
N ARG A 237 -2.85 -2.55 23.85
CA ARG A 237 -2.49 -1.12 23.90
C ARG A 237 -1.20 -0.84 24.70
N GLY A 238 -0.88 -1.68 25.68
CA GLY A 238 0.31 -1.56 26.53
C GLY A 238 1.60 -2.16 25.95
N GLY A 239 1.56 -2.69 24.71
CA GLY A 239 2.68 -3.40 24.11
C GLY A 239 2.69 -4.88 24.49
N TYR A 240 3.87 -5.47 24.72
CA TYR A 240 3.98 -6.90 24.95
C TYR A 240 3.43 -7.32 26.33
N HIS A 241 2.60 -8.35 26.34
CA HIS A 241 2.25 -9.11 27.54
C HIS A 241 2.97 -10.46 27.48
N GLY A 242 4.10 -10.57 28.18
CA GLY A 242 4.99 -11.70 28.07
C GLY A 242 5.63 -11.80 26.69
N LYS A 243 5.38 -12.89 25.95
CA LYS A 243 5.94 -13.12 24.60
C LYS A 243 5.03 -12.61 23.47
N PHE A 244 3.83 -12.13 23.79
CA PHE A 244 2.81 -11.80 22.80
C PHE A 244 2.53 -10.30 22.78
N ALA A 245 2.31 -9.74 21.59
CA ALA A 245 1.91 -8.34 21.40
C ALA A 245 0.37 -8.18 21.29
N GLY A 246 -0.38 -9.26 21.40
CA GLY A 246 -1.83 -9.29 21.21
C GLY A 246 -2.42 -10.68 21.45
N GLU A 247 -3.71 -10.79 21.17
CA GLU A 247 -4.52 -11.99 21.37
C GLU A 247 -5.37 -12.31 20.13
N ALA A 248 -5.79 -13.57 20.01
CA ALA A 248 -6.66 -14.04 18.93
C ALA A 248 -8.04 -14.40 19.50
N HIS A 249 -9.08 -13.77 18.97
CA HIS A 249 -10.46 -14.06 19.32
C HIS A 249 -11.14 -14.79 18.17
N PRO A 250 -11.79 -15.93 18.42
CA PRO A 250 -12.60 -16.58 17.40
C PRO A 250 -13.75 -15.65 17.01
N LEU A 251 -14.01 -15.58 15.72
CA LEU A 251 -15.14 -14.89 15.15
C LEU A 251 -16.09 -15.95 14.61
N THR A 252 -17.38 -15.68 14.70
CA THR A 252 -18.33 -16.36 13.82
C THR A 252 -18.20 -15.67 12.47
N PRO A 253 -17.59 -16.30 11.43
CA PRO A 253 -17.56 -15.69 10.12
C PRO A 253 -18.99 -15.41 9.73
N ALA A 254 -19.27 -14.22 9.22
CA ALA A 254 -20.57 -13.96 8.67
C ALA A 254 -20.81 -15.04 7.60
N ARG A 255 -21.75 -15.96 7.89
CA ARG A 255 -22.26 -16.95 6.94
C ARG A 255 -23.04 -16.18 5.91
N PHE A 256 -22.29 -15.52 5.06
CA PHE A 256 -22.84 -14.90 3.89
C PHE A 256 -23.19 -16.06 2.97
N GLU A 257 -24.46 -16.44 2.96
CA GLU A 257 -25.12 -17.16 1.86
C GLU A 257 -25.10 -16.31 0.57
N PHE A 258 -24.02 -15.56 0.36
CA PHE A 258 -23.79 -14.85 -0.87
C PHE A 258 -23.13 -15.84 -1.83
N PRO A 259 -23.65 -16.01 -3.04
CA PRO A 259 -22.97 -16.80 -4.05
C PRO A 259 -21.54 -16.25 -4.21
N PRO A 260 -20.57 -17.12 -4.57
CA PRO A 260 -19.21 -16.73 -4.91
C PRO A 260 -19.23 -15.45 -5.75
N GLN A 261 -18.78 -14.32 -5.20
CA GLN A 261 -18.65 -13.12 -6.01
C GLN A 261 -17.36 -13.24 -6.82
N PRO A 262 -17.38 -12.88 -8.13
CA PRO A 262 -16.14 -12.79 -8.88
C PRO A 262 -15.18 -11.83 -8.20
N LEU A 263 -13.89 -12.20 -8.17
CA LEU A 263 -12.84 -11.38 -7.56
C LEU A 263 -12.83 -10.01 -8.27
N THR A 264 -13.12 -8.94 -7.53
CA THR A 264 -12.95 -7.59 -8.07
C THR A 264 -11.45 -7.36 -8.28
N PRO A 265 -10.99 -7.00 -9.50
CA PRO A 265 -9.56 -6.85 -9.79
C PRO A 265 -8.86 -5.89 -8.83
N VAL A 266 -7.74 -6.33 -8.27
CA VAL A 266 -6.87 -5.52 -7.40
C VAL A 266 -5.85 -4.71 -8.20
N VAL A 267 -5.46 -5.23 -9.37
CA VAL A 267 -4.68 -4.52 -10.39
C VAL A 267 -5.65 -4.08 -11.48
N ARG A 268 -5.73 -2.77 -11.72
CA ARG A 268 -6.56 -2.19 -12.78
C ARG A 268 -5.63 -1.72 -13.88
N SER A 269 -5.87 -2.17 -15.11
CA SER A 269 -5.27 -1.54 -16.29
C SER A 269 -5.83 -0.12 -16.40
N ASP A 270 -4.95 0.84 -16.66
CA ASP A 270 -5.32 2.23 -16.84
C ASP A 270 -6.27 2.34 -18.04
N PRO A 271 -7.53 2.82 -17.89
CA PRO A 271 -8.47 2.94 -19.00
C PRO A 271 -8.06 4.02 -20.01
N SER A 272 -6.98 4.77 -19.77
CA SER A 272 -6.47 5.83 -20.65
C SER A 272 -5.44 5.36 -21.68
N ALA A 273 -5.05 4.09 -21.69
CA ALA A 273 -4.23 3.52 -22.76
C ALA A 273 -5.10 3.11 -23.95
N GLU A 274 -5.57 4.08 -24.74
CA GLU A 274 -6.00 3.80 -26.11
C GLU A 274 -4.79 3.31 -26.91
N PRO A 275 -4.93 2.25 -27.73
CA PRO A 275 -3.88 1.88 -28.66
C PRO A 275 -3.87 2.90 -29.80
N ASP A 276 -2.77 3.64 -29.94
CA ASP A 276 -2.50 4.47 -31.12
C ASP A 276 -2.79 3.66 -32.39
N ARG A 277 -3.79 4.11 -33.15
CA ARG A 277 -4.06 3.74 -34.54
C ARG A 277 -4.13 5.01 -35.37
#